data_AF-A0A1V3SUZ8-F1
#
_entry.id   AF-A0A1V3SUZ8-F1
#
_cell.length_a   1.000
_cell.length_b   1.000
_cell.length_c   1.000
_cell.angle_alpha   90.00
_cell.angle_beta   90.00
_cell.angle_gamma   90.00
#
_symmetry.space_group_name_H-M   'P 1'
#
loop_
_entity.id
_entity.type
_entity.pdbx_description
1 polymer ?
#
loop_
_entity_poly.entity_id
_entity_poly.type
_entity_poly.pdbx_seq_one_letter_code
_entity_poly.pdbx_strand_id
1 'polypeptide(L)'
;MIEKRRGRPRKKTPGVDKKQQPDVLSPTERQRLFRARMEAEGNYHLSTWVKEEVMAWLKDQAMEREISVGDVINEVVTERIKKKGSTE
;
A
#
# COMPACT_ATOMS: atom_id res chain seq x y z
N MET A 1 28.68 21.17 -15.24
CA MET A 1 28.19 19.79 -15.46
C MET A 1 28.10 19.11 -14.10
N ILE A 2 26.91 18.85 -13.57
CA ILE A 2 26.73 18.22 -12.26
C ILE A 2 26.39 16.74 -12.47
N GLU A 3 27.23 15.87 -11.91
CA GLU A 3 27.10 14.41 -11.91
C GLU A 3 25.78 13.96 -11.24
N LYS A 4 24.99 13.14 -11.94
CA LYS A 4 23.82 12.46 -11.36
C LYS A 4 24.28 11.34 -10.42
N ARG A 5 24.43 11.62 -9.12
CA ARG A 5 24.69 10.58 -8.12
C ARG A 5 23.39 10.01 -7.53
N ARG A 6 23.16 8.75 -7.92
CA ARG A 6 22.71 7.61 -7.09
C ARG A 6 21.24 7.55 -6.67
N GLY A 7 20.45 6.85 -7.50
CA GLY A 7 19.25 6.17 -7.03
C GLY A 7 19.62 5.14 -5.95
N ARG A 8 18.77 5.05 -4.92
CA ARG A 8 18.90 4.09 -3.81
C ARG A 8 19.14 2.67 -4.34
N PRO A 9 20.13 1.91 -3.84
CA PRO A 9 20.34 0.54 -4.27
C PRO A 9 19.05 -0.27 -4.04
N ARG A 10 18.56 -0.94 -5.10
CA ARG A 10 17.35 -1.76 -5.04
C ARG A 10 17.57 -2.85 -3.98
N LYS A 11 16.71 -2.88 -2.95
CA LYS A 11 16.70 -3.99 -1.97
C LYS A 11 16.45 -5.28 -2.73
N LYS A 12 17.29 -6.30 -2.50
CA LYS A 12 17.13 -7.63 -3.10
C LYS A 12 15.75 -8.18 -2.69
N THR A 13 14.92 -8.50 -3.68
CA THR A 13 13.63 -9.16 -3.43
C THR A 13 13.90 -10.61 -2.99
N PRO A 14 13.41 -11.07 -1.84
CA PRO A 14 13.55 -12.46 -1.42
C PRO A 14 12.86 -13.40 -2.42
N GLY A 15 13.48 -14.54 -2.74
CA GLY A 15 12.85 -15.62 -3.52
C GLY A 15 12.94 -15.53 -5.05
N VAL A 16 13.74 -14.62 -5.62
CA VAL A 16 13.90 -14.49 -7.08
C VAL A 16 15.35 -14.73 -7.50
N ASP A 17 15.58 -15.73 -8.36
CA ASP A 17 16.90 -16.00 -8.95
C ASP A 17 17.33 -14.82 -9.82
N LYS A 18 18.52 -14.27 -9.55
CA LYS A 18 19.03 -13.05 -10.21
C LYS A 18 19.12 -13.19 -11.72
N LYS A 19 19.32 -14.41 -12.23
CA LYS A 19 19.46 -14.70 -13.65
C LYS A 19 18.14 -14.68 -14.43
N GLN A 20 17.01 -14.62 -13.73
CA GLN A 20 15.66 -14.63 -14.33
C GLN A 20 14.92 -13.30 -14.14
N GLN A 21 15.55 -12.29 -13.52
CA GLN A 21 14.93 -10.98 -13.42
C GLN A 21 15.06 -10.25 -14.77
N PRO A 22 13.95 -9.86 -15.42
CA PRO A 22 14.01 -9.01 -16.58
C PRO A 22 14.62 -7.65 -16.20
N ASP A 23 15.48 -7.09 -17.05
CA ASP A 23 16.14 -5.78 -16.83
C ASP A 23 15.13 -4.66 -16.56
N VAL A 24 13.93 -4.78 -17.14
CA VAL A 24 12.80 -3.88 -16.93
C VAL A 24 11.54 -4.72 -16.70
N LEU A 25 10.98 -4.63 -15.49
CA LEU A 25 9.66 -5.19 -15.18
C LEU A 25 8.56 -4.41 -15.90
N SER A 26 7.65 -5.12 -16.57
CA SER A 26 6.42 -4.54 -17.10
C SER A 26 5.54 -3.97 -15.97
N PRO A 27 4.62 -3.04 -16.26
CA PRO A 27 3.69 -2.51 -15.25
C PRO A 27 2.90 -3.62 -14.53
N THR A 28 2.47 -4.63 -15.27
CA THR A 28 1.72 -5.79 -14.75
C THR A 28 2.54 -6.63 -13.78
N GLU A 29 3.81 -6.90 -14.11
CA GLU A 29 4.71 -7.68 -13.25
C GLU A 29 5.09 -6.90 -11.98
N ARG A 30 5.29 -5.58 -12.09
CA ARG A 30 5.50 -4.73 -10.91
C ARG A 30 4.31 -4.79 -9.97
N GLN A 31 3.10 -4.72 -10.50
CA GLN A 31 1.88 -4.79 -9.69
C GLN A 31 1.73 -6.17 -9.04
N ARG A 32 2.02 -7.26 -9.78
CA ARG A 32 2.01 -8.63 -9.23
C ARG A 32 3.03 -8.80 -8.11
N LEU A 33 4.28 -8.35 -8.30
CA LEU A 33 5.33 -8.43 -7.29
C LEU A 33 5.02 -7.56 -6.06
N PHE A 34 4.42 -6.39 -6.26
CA PHE A 34 3.97 -5.55 -5.17
C PHE A 34 2.89 -6.24 -4.34
N ARG A 35 1.88 -6.85 -4.98
CA ARG A 35 0.84 -7.63 -4.29
C ARG A 35 1.44 -8.81 -3.51
N ALA A 36 2.28 -9.62 -4.15
CA ALA A 36 2.94 -10.76 -3.50
C ALA A 36 3.80 -10.34 -2.30
N ARG A 37 4.45 -9.18 -2.38
CA ARG A 37 5.21 -8.62 -1.26
C ARG A 37 4.29 -8.17 -0.12
N MET A 38 3.20 -7.47 -0.42
CA MET A 38 2.23 -7.04 0.60
C MET A 38 1.62 -8.24 1.32
N GLU A 39 1.25 -9.29 0.57
CA GLU A 39 0.75 -10.56 1.12
C GLU A 39 1.78 -11.25 2.01
N ALA A 40 3.06 -11.30 1.60
CA ALA A 40 4.13 -11.89 2.40
C ALA A 40 4.42 -11.11 3.70
N GLU A 41 4.12 -9.81 3.72
CA GLU A 41 4.20 -8.95 4.91
C GLU A 41 2.96 -9.10 5.82
N GLY A 42 2.04 -10.03 5.50
CA GLY A 42 0.82 -10.30 6.27
C GLY A 42 -0.32 -9.32 5.98
N ASN A 43 -0.18 -8.47 4.96
CA ASN A 43 -1.20 -7.51 4.57
C ASN A 43 -2.17 -8.15 3.57
N TYR A 44 -3.48 -7.98 3.81
CA TYR A 44 -4.52 -8.47 2.93
C TYR A 44 -5.11 -7.33 2.09
N HIS A 45 -5.45 -7.62 0.84
CA HIS A 45 -6.13 -6.65 -0.03
C HIS A 45 -7.64 -6.69 0.21
N LEU A 46 -8.22 -5.55 0.60
CA LEU A 46 -9.66 -5.39 0.74
C LEU A 46 -10.23 -4.74 -0.51
N SER A 47 -11.26 -5.36 -1.10
CA SER A 47 -12.07 -4.75 -2.17
C SER A 47 -13.52 -4.77 -1.73
N THR A 48 -14.13 -3.59 -1.59
CA THR A 48 -15.49 -3.44 -1.10
C THR A 48 -16.23 -2.36 -1.88
N TRP A 49 -17.54 -2.52 -2.00
CA TRP A 49 -18.44 -1.48 -2.49
C TRP A 49 -18.90 -0.63 -1.31
N VAL A 50 -18.90 0.69 -1.50
CA VAL A 50 -19.41 1.65 -0.51
C VAL A 50 -20.40 2.58 -1.19
N LYS A 51 -21.32 3.16 -0.42
CA LYS A 51 -22.23 4.19 -0.92
C LYS A 51 -21.45 5.45 -1.30
N GLU A 52 -22.02 6.23 -2.21
CA GLU A 52 -21.42 7.49 -2.69
C GLU A 52 -21.16 8.48 -1.54
N GLU A 53 -22.11 8.64 -0.62
CA GLU A 53 -21.99 9.49 0.57
C GLU A 53 -20.76 9.13 1.44
N VAL A 54 -20.46 7.84 1.58
CA VAL A 54 -19.32 7.36 2.36
C VAL A 54 -18.02 7.65 1.62
N MET A 55 -18.00 7.46 0.29
CA MET A 55 -16.82 7.75 -0.51
C MET A 55 -16.51 9.26 -0.55
N ALA A 56 -17.53 10.12 -0.58
CA ALA A 56 -17.37 11.57 -0.51
C ALA A 56 -16.72 11.97 0.83
N TRP A 57 -17.28 11.50 1.95
CA TRP A 57 -16.71 11.75 3.27
C TRP A 57 -15.24 11.27 3.39
N LEU A 58 -14.93 10.07 2.87
CA LEU A 58 -13.57 9.54 2.88
C LEU A 58 -12.59 10.42 2.07
N LYS A 59 -13.02 10.96 0.94
CA LYS A 59 -12.21 11.87 0.12
C LYS A 59 -11.97 13.20 0.81
N ASP A 60 -12.99 13.75 1.46
CA ASP A 60 -12.87 15.00 2.21
C ASP A 60 -11.85 14.85 3.35
N GLN A 61 -11.95 13.77 4.13
CA GLN A 61 -10.99 13.47 5.19
C GLN A 61 -9.57 13.22 4.68
N ALA A 62 -9.43 12.54 3.54
CA ALA A 62 -8.14 12.30 2.90
C ALA A 62 -7.50 13.63 2.43
N MET A 63 -8.32 14.54 1.87
CA MET A 63 -7.89 15.85 1.40
C MET A 63 -7.47 16.76 2.57
N GLU A 64 -8.29 16.86 3.61
CA GLU A 64 -8.00 17.69 4.80
C GLU A 64 -6.69 17.30 5.49
N ARG A 65 -6.33 16.03 5.45
CA ARG A 65 -5.15 15.46 6.14
C ARG A 65 -3.97 15.18 5.22
N GLU A 66 -4.11 15.45 3.92
CA GLU A 66 -3.12 15.12 2.87
C GLU A 66 -2.64 13.64 2.90
N ILE A 67 -3.55 12.71 3.18
CA ILE A 67 -3.29 11.26 3.21
C ILE A 67 -4.12 10.52 2.15
N SER A 68 -3.85 9.22 1.97
CA SER A 68 -4.67 8.42 1.06
C SER A 68 -6.01 8.02 1.70
N VAL A 69 -7.04 7.82 0.87
CA VAL A 69 -8.33 7.25 1.32
C VAL A 69 -8.13 5.91 2.03
N GLY A 70 -7.16 5.10 1.60
CA GLY A 70 -6.83 3.84 2.26
C GLY A 70 -6.30 4.04 3.69
N ASP A 71 -5.49 5.08 3.90
CA ASP A 71 -4.97 5.43 5.23
C ASP A 71 -6.10 5.88 6.16
N VAL A 72 -7.04 6.69 5.66
CA VAL A 72 -8.25 7.08 6.42
C VAL A 72 -9.05 5.85 6.84
N ILE A 73 -9.27 4.89 5.93
CA ILE A 73 -9.99 3.65 6.24
C ILE A 73 -9.24 2.85 7.32
N ASN A 74 -7.93 2.71 7.19
CA ASN A 74 -7.10 1.99 8.16
C ASN A 74 -7.16 2.64 9.55
N GLU A 75 -7.13 3.96 9.65
CA GLU A 75 -7.28 4.70 10.90
C GLU A 75 -8.64 4.41 11.56
N VAL A 76 -9.73 4.58 10.81
CA VAL A 76 -11.10 4.37 11.31
C VAL A 76 -11.29 2.93 11.81
N VAL A 77 -10.81 1.94 11.05
CA VAL A 77 -10.88 0.53 11.44
C VAL A 77 -10.04 0.27 12.69
N THR A 78 -8.81 0.78 12.74
CA THR A 78 -7.90 0.61 13.88
C THR A 78 -8.46 1.22 15.15
N GLU A 79 -9.03 2.43 15.09
CA GLU A 79 -9.70 3.06 16.23
C GLU A 79 -10.89 2.24 16.72
N ARG A 80 -11.67 1.66 15.79
CA ARG A 80 -12.83 0.85 16.16
C ARG A 80 -12.43 -0.46 16.83
N ILE A 81 -11.35 -1.10 16.37
CA ILE A 81 -10.79 -2.31 16.98
C ILE A 81 -10.24 -2.00 18.38
N LYS A 82 -9.46 -0.92 18.53
CA LYS A 82 -8.92 -0.49 19.83
C LYS A 82 -10.03 -0.25 20.86
N LYS A 83 -11.09 0.47 20.46
CA LYS A 83 -12.25 0.74 21.34
C LYS A 83 -12.94 -0.55 21.81
N LYS A 84 -13.07 -1.57 20.93
CA LYS A 84 -13.61 -2.87 21.33
C LYS A 84 -12.70 -3.59 22.34
N GLY A 85 -11.39 -3.55 22.15
CA GLY A 85 -10.42 -4.20 23.05
C GLY A 85 -10.21 -3.50 24.40
N SER A 86 -10.74 -2.29 24.58
CA SER A 86 -10.72 -1.58 25.88
C SER A 86 -12.01 -1.79 26.70
N THR A 87 -12.92 -2.65 26.23
CA THR A 87 -14.21 -2.93 26.89
C THR A 87 -14.29 -4.37 27.43
N GLU A 88 -13.17 -5.07 27.52
CA GLU A 88 -13.00 -6.37 28.21
C GLU A 88 -12.02 -6.22 29.37
#